data_AF-A0A6J5DNY2-F1
#
_entry.id   AF-A0A6J5DNY2-F1
#
_cell.length_a   1.000
_cell.length_b   1.000
_cell.length_c   1.000
_cell.angle_alpha   90.00
_cell.angle_beta   90.00
_cell.angle_gamma   90.00
#
_symmetry.space_group_name_H-M   'P 1'
#
loop_
_entity.id
_entity.type
_entity.pdbx_description
1 polymer ?
#
loop_
_entity_poly.entity_id
_entity_poly.type
_entity_poly.pdbx_seq_one_letter_code
_entity_poly.pdbx_strand_id
1 'polypeptide(L)'
;MFTAIRARWFEARVRAELKAQHNDQAFVNAAFKRLDIAREMERMRGSALARGKPGAFLIACKVLAINAADPENDPVTQMLCASLLSARLQKARSNPSFHDAFSGYLDEVETLSHDAIGRNRGVT
;
A
#
# COMPACT_ATOMS: atom_id res chain seq x y z
N MET A 1 1.56 8.92 25.42
CA MET A 1 1.01 10.04 24.61
C MET A 1 1.83 10.31 23.33
N PHE A 2 3.17 10.42 23.40
CA PHE A 2 4.06 10.66 22.24
C PHE A 2 3.99 9.59 21.13
N THR A 3 3.73 8.33 21.47
CA THR A 3 3.60 7.22 20.52
C THR A 3 2.36 7.33 19.63
N ALA A 4 1.21 7.70 20.22
CA ALA A 4 -0.04 7.89 19.49
C ALA A 4 0.03 9.08 18.51
N ILE A 5 0.70 10.17 18.90
CA ILE A 5 0.91 11.34 18.04
C ILE A 5 1.79 10.98 16.84
N ARG A 6 2.89 10.24 17.06
CA ARG A 6 3.75 9.75 15.97
C ARG A 6 3.03 8.78 15.04
N ALA A 7 2.18 7.91 15.57
CA ALA A 7 1.37 7.00 14.77
C ALA A 7 0.41 7.75 13.85
N ARG A 8 -0.34 8.72 14.38
CA ARG A 8 -1.26 9.56 13.59
C ARG A 8 -0.54 10.37 12.52
N TRP A 9 0.63 10.92 12.83
CA TRP A 9 1.43 11.66 11.87
C TRP A 9 1.93 10.76 10.73
N PHE A 10 2.37 9.54 11.06
CA PHE A 10 2.82 8.58 10.08
C PHE A 10 1.70 8.15 9.14
N GLU A 11 0.54 7.79 9.70
CA GLU A 11 -0.66 7.46 8.91
C GLU A 11 -1.08 8.61 7.99
N ALA A 12 -1.06 9.85 8.50
CA ALA A 12 -1.37 11.03 7.70
C ALA A 12 -0.43 11.18 6.50
N ARG A 13 0.87 10.85 6.63
CA ARG A 13 1.82 10.88 5.51
C ARG A 13 1.50 9.83 4.46
N VAL A 14 1.12 8.62 4.86
CA VAL A 14 0.74 7.56 3.91
C VAL A 14 -0.56 7.91 3.20
N ARG A 15 -1.55 8.44 3.93
CA ARG A 15 -2.80 8.94 3.33
C ARG A 15 -2.54 10.08 2.34
N ALA A 16 -1.64 11.01 2.67
CA ALA A 16 -1.26 12.09 1.77
C ALA A 16 -0.54 11.58 0.51
N GLU A 17 0.33 10.58 0.66
CA GLU A 17 1.03 9.92 -0.44
C GLU A 17 0.04 9.23 -1.40
N LEU A 18 -1.01 8.58 -0.88
CA LEU A 18 -2.08 8.00 -1.70
C LEU A 18 -2.96 9.07 -2.34
N LYS A 19 -3.34 10.12 -1.60
CA LYS A 19 -4.12 11.24 -2.11
C LYS A 19 -3.41 12.00 -3.22
N ALA A 20 -2.08 12.14 -3.13
CA ALA A 20 -1.26 12.77 -4.17
C ALA A 20 -1.25 11.97 -5.48
N GLN A 21 -1.42 10.64 -5.40
CA GLN A 21 -1.53 9.77 -6.56
C GLN A 21 -2.96 9.71 -7.10
N HIS A 22 -3.96 9.66 -6.22
CA HIS A 22 -5.36 9.55 -6.56
C HIS A 22 -6.16 10.53 -5.68
N ASN A 23 -6.57 11.65 -6.27
CA ASN A 23 -7.19 12.78 -5.56
C ASN A 23 -8.67 12.51 -5.18
N ASP A 24 -8.92 11.39 -4.53
CA ASP A 24 -10.23 11.00 -4.00
C ASP A 24 -10.11 10.72 -2.50
N GLN A 25 -10.73 11.59 -1.70
CA GLN A 25 -10.71 11.48 -0.24
C GLN A 25 -11.57 10.30 0.27
N ALA A 26 -12.65 9.96 -0.42
CA ALA A 26 -13.54 8.86 -0.04
C ALA A 26 -12.81 7.52 -0.23
N PHE A 27 -12.13 7.35 -1.36
CA PHE A 27 -11.25 6.20 -1.61
C PHE A 27 -10.15 6.09 -0.55
N VAL A 28 -9.42 7.18 -0.28
CA VAL A 28 -8.34 7.16 0.72
C VAL A 28 -8.88 6.81 2.11
N ASN A 29 -10.08 7.27 2.47
CA ASN A 29 -10.67 6.89 3.76
C ASN A 29 -11.09 5.41 3.78
N ALA A 30 -11.65 4.89 2.70
CA ALA A 30 -12.06 3.50 2.57
C ALA A 30 -10.84 2.55 2.65
N ALA A 31 -9.76 2.86 1.94
CA ALA A 31 -8.54 2.05 1.90
C ALA A 31 -7.87 1.86 3.27
N PHE A 32 -8.11 2.76 4.22
CA PHE A 32 -7.56 2.72 5.59
C PHE A 32 -8.57 2.32 6.66
N LYS A 33 -9.81 1.98 6.28
CA LYS A 33 -10.86 1.63 7.25
C LYS A 33 -10.67 0.24 7.87
N ARG A 34 -9.86 -0.61 7.23
CA ARG A 34 -9.71 -2.02 7.60
C ARG A 34 -8.71 -2.24 8.75
N LEU A 35 -9.00 -3.24 9.57
CA LEU A 35 -8.21 -3.54 10.78
C LEU A 35 -6.84 -4.16 10.45
N ASP A 36 -6.75 -4.96 9.40
CA ASP A 36 -5.50 -5.53 8.90
C ASP A 36 -4.56 -4.46 8.36
N ILE A 37 -5.09 -3.46 7.64
CA ILE A 37 -4.35 -2.26 7.26
C ILE A 37 -3.82 -1.54 8.51
N ALA A 38 -4.66 -1.32 9.53
CA ALA A 38 -4.21 -0.68 10.76
C ALA A 38 -3.11 -1.49 11.49
N ARG A 39 -3.23 -2.82 11.52
CA ARG A 39 -2.20 -3.72 12.09
C ARG A 39 -0.91 -3.68 11.30
N GLU A 40 -1.00 -3.68 9.97
CA GLU A 40 0.16 -3.63 9.09
C GLU A 40 0.88 -2.28 9.18
N MET A 41 0.12 -1.19 9.25
CA MET A 41 0.65 0.15 9.52
C MET A 41 1.44 0.17 10.83
N GLU A 42 0.91 -0.43 11.89
CA GLU A 42 1.58 -0.49 13.19
C GLU A 42 2.83 -1.38 13.16
N ARG A 43 2.75 -2.55 12.49
CA ARG A 43 3.90 -3.45 12.27
C ARG A 43 5.03 -2.72 11.55
N MET A 44 4.71 -2.03 10.47
CA MET A 44 5.70 -1.35 9.64
C MET A 44 6.22 -0.07 10.29
N ARG A 45 5.44 0.62 11.13
CA ARG A 45 5.89 1.81 11.89
C ARG A 45 7.14 1.53 12.73
N GLY A 46 7.28 0.31 13.25
CA GLY A 46 8.47 -0.15 13.99
C GLY A 46 9.66 -0.52 13.11
N SER A 47 9.44 -0.79 11.82
CA SER A 47 10.46 -1.28 10.89
C SER A 47 11.42 -0.18 10.41
N ALA A 48 12.60 -0.59 9.91
CA ALA A 48 13.53 0.31 9.24
C ALA A 48 12.91 0.95 7.97
N LEU A 49 11.97 0.27 7.32
CA LEU A 49 11.31 0.76 6.10
C LEU A 49 10.48 2.03 6.36
N ALA A 50 9.83 2.13 7.53
CA ALA A 50 9.10 3.32 7.92
C ALA A 50 10.02 4.50 8.30
N ARG A 51 11.29 4.22 8.62
CA ARG A 51 12.28 5.20 9.07
C ARG A 51 13.02 5.76 7.86
N GLY A 52 12.37 6.66 7.12
CA GLY A 52 13.02 7.39 6.05
C GLY A 52 12.07 8.10 5.10
N LYS A 53 12.64 8.83 4.14
CA LYS A 53 11.89 9.45 3.03
C LYS A 53 11.02 8.44 2.25
N PRO A 54 11.45 7.20 1.97
CA PRO A 54 10.67 6.28 1.15
C PRO A 54 9.56 5.56 1.92
N GLY A 55 9.52 5.64 3.25
CA GLY A 55 8.61 4.83 4.07
C GLY A 55 7.14 5.00 3.69
N ALA A 56 6.67 6.24 3.51
CA ALA A 56 5.28 6.49 3.13
C ALA A 56 4.92 5.87 1.77
N PHE A 57 5.84 5.90 0.81
CA PHE A 57 5.66 5.28 -0.50
C PHE A 57 5.54 3.76 -0.38
N LEU A 58 6.46 3.12 0.34
CA LEU A 58 6.48 1.66 0.51
C LEU A 58 5.20 1.19 1.19
N ILE A 59 4.80 1.87 2.26
CA ILE A 59 3.55 1.54 2.97
C ILE A 59 2.34 1.72 2.07
N ALA A 60 2.28 2.79 1.28
CA ALA A 60 1.19 2.99 0.33
C ALA A 60 1.09 1.82 -0.66
N CYS A 61 2.23 1.27 -1.13
CA CYS A 61 2.22 0.07 -1.96
C CYS A 61 1.60 -1.14 -1.23
N LYS A 62 1.96 -1.38 0.03
CA LYS A 62 1.38 -2.49 0.82
C LYS A 62 -0.12 -2.28 1.10
N VAL A 63 -0.55 -1.06 1.43
CA VAL A 63 -1.97 -0.74 1.61
C VAL A 63 -2.76 -1.04 0.34
N LEU A 64 -2.24 -0.64 -0.82
CA LEU A 64 -2.86 -0.94 -2.11
C LEU A 64 -2.88 -2.44 -2.39
N ALA A 65 -1.80 -3.17 -2.13
CA ALA A 65 -1.77 -4.61 -2.32
C ALA A 65 -2.77 -5.35 -1.43
N ILE A 66 -2.89 -4.99 -0.15
CA ILE A 66 -3.87 -5.58 0.77
C ILE A 66 -5.31 -5.30 0.33
N ASN A 67 -5.59 -4.09 -0.19
CA ASN A 67 -6.93 -3.75 -0.69
C ASN A 67 -7.23 -4.39 -2.04
N ALA A 68 -6.25 -4.49 -2.93
CA ALA A 68 -6.36 -5.28 -4.16
C ALA A 68 -6.56 -6.77 -3.86
N ALA A 69 -6.01 -7.24 -2.74
CA ALA A 69 -6.01 -8.64 -2.36
C ALA A 69 -7.21 -9.16 -1.58
N ASP A 70 -8.12 -8.27 -1.24
CA ASP A 70 -9.23 -8.57 -0.36
C ASP A 70 -10.47 -9.00 -1.14
N PRO A 71 -10.92 -10.26 -1.02
CA PRO A 71 -12.13 -10.73 -1.70
C PRO A 71 -13.40 -10.01 -1.25
N GLU A 72 -13.40 -9.36 -0.08
CA GLU A 72 -14.55 -8.60 0.44
C GLU A 72 -14.69 -7.21 -0.21
N ASN A 73 -13.63 -6.71 -0.84
CA ASN A 73 -13.70 -5.47 -1.60
C ASN A 73 -14.44 -5.70 -2.92
N ASP A 74 -15.19 -4.69 -3.37
CA ASP A 74 -15.81 -4.77 -4.68
C ASP A 74 -14.75 -4.83 -5.80
N PRO A 75 -15.05 -5.49 -6.93
CA PRO A 75 -14.09 -5.66 -8.01
C PRO A 75 -13.51 -4.35 -8.57
N VAL A 76 -14.29 -3.25 -8.54
CA VAL A 76 -13.82 -1.94 -9.04
C VAL A 76 -12.75 -1.38 -8.12
N THR A 77 -12.97 -1.44 -6.79
CA THR A 77 -11.98 -1.03 -5.79
C THR A 77 -10.72 -1.89 -5.87
N GLN A 78 -10.86 -3.21 -6.04
CA GLN A 78 -9.70 -4.11 -6.20
C GLN A 78 -8.88 -3.74 -7.45
N MET A 79 -9.54 -3.53 -8.59
CA MET A 79 -8.89 -3.13 -9.84
C MET A 79 -8.23 -1.76 -9.73
N LEU A 80 -8.88 -0.79 -9.09
CA LEU A 80 -8.31 0.53 -8.85
C LEU A 80 -7.05 0.43 -7.98
N CYS A 81 -7.10 -0.34 -6.90
CA CYS A 81 -5.94 -0.56 -6.04
C CYS A 81 -4.78 -1.22 -6.80
N ALA A 82 -5.07 -2.25 -7.60
CA ALA A 82 -4.08 -2.93 -8.44
C ALA A 82 -3.45 -1.98 -9.48
N SER A 83 -4.25 -1.13 -10.13
CA SER A 83 -3.79 -0.14 -11.09
C SER A 83 -2.86 0.89 -10.45
N LEU A 84 -3.27 1.46 -9.30
CA LEU A 84 -2.45 2.40 -8.54
C LEU A 84 -1.16 1.77 -8.04
N LEU A 85 -1.21 0.49 -7.62
CA LEU A 85 -0.03 -0.25 -7.21
C LEU A 85 0.94 -0.45 -8.38
N SER A 86 0.43 -0.87 -9.54
CA SER A 86 1.24 -1.09 -10.75
C SER A 86 1.99 0.19 -11.15
N ALA A 87 1.32 1.34 -11.15
CA ALA A 87 1.95 2.63 -11.43
C ALA A 87 3.07 2.97 -10.43
N ARG A 88 2.91 2.62 -9.14
CA ARG A 88 3.97 2.79 -8.13
C ARG A 88 5.13 1.84 -8.36
N LEU A 89 4.89 0.57 -8.63
CA LEU A 89 5.94 -0.41 -8.91
C LEU A 89 6.75 -0.01 -10.15
N GLN A 90 6.09 0.48 -11.20
CA GLN A 90 6.75 1.04 -12.38
C GLN A 90 7.65 2.23 -12.02
N LYS A 91 7.16 3.16 -11.17
CA LYS A 91 7.96 4.29 -10.68
C LYS A 91 9.17 3.80 -9.88
N ALA A 92 9.02 2.79 -9.03
CA ALA A 92 10.14 2.20 -8.30
C ALA A 92 11.18 1.60 -9.25
N ARG A 93 10.75 0.82 -10.25
CA ARG A 93 11.61 0.21 -11.28
C ARG A 93 12.35 1.24 -12.14
N SER A 94 11.77 2.42 -12.36
CA SER A 94 12.43 3.52 -13.09
C SER A 94 13.61 4.16 -12.32
N ASN A 95 13.79 3.84 -11.04
CA ASN A 95 14.93 4.25 -10.24
C ASN A 95 15.70 3.01 -9.75
N PRO A 96 16.74 2.56 -10.47
CA PRO A 96 17.47 1.33 -10.14
C PRO A 96 17.99 1.29 -8.70
N SER A 97 18.57 2.40 -8.23
CA SER A 97 19.09 2.49 -6.85
C SER A 97 18.02 2.31 -5.77
N PHE A 98 16.81 2.79 -6.05
CA PHE A 98 15.67 2.60 -5.16
C PHE A 98 15.13 1.18 -5.25
N HIS A 99 14.97 0.67 -6.48
CA HIS A 99 14.47 -0.67 -6.73
C HIS A 99 15.36 -1.72 -6.04
N ASP A 100 16.67 -1.64 -6.22
CA ASP A 100 17.61 -2.62 -5.65
C ASP A 100 17.64 -2.57 -4.13
N ALA A 101 17.51 -1.38 -3.54
CA ALA A 101 17.45 -1.21 -2.09
C ALA A 101 16.19 -1.82 -1.44
N PHE A 102 15.11 -1.98 -2.20
CA PHE A 102 13.81 -2.44 -1.69
C PHE A 102 13.22 -3.61 -2.48
N SER A 103 14.01 -4.30 -3.30
CA SER A 103 13.55 -5.32 -4.25
C SER A 103 12.73 -6.41 -3.58
N GLY A 104 13.25 -7.02 -2.51
CA GLY A 104 12.54 -8.06 -1.77
C GLY A 104 11.20 -7.61 -1.18
N TYR A 105 11.05 -6.33 -0.82
CA TYR A 105 9.76 -5.79 -0.36
C TYR A 105 8.80 -5.55 -1.53
N LEU A 106 9.31 -5.01 -2.64
CA LEU A 106 8.50 -4.74 -3.83
C LEU A 106 7.97 -6.04 -4.44
N ASP A 107 8.79 -7.10 -4.46
CA ASP A 107 8.40 -8.44 -4.91
C ASP A 107 7.32 -9.05 -4.00
N GLU A 108 7.43 -8.90 -2.68
CA GLU A 108 6.41 -9.35 -1.73
C GLU A 108 5.07 -8.65 -1.98
N VAL A 109 5.09 -7.34 -2.21
CA VAL A 109 3.89 -6.54 -2.49
C VAL A 109 3.27 -6.90 -3.83
N GLU A 110 4.09 -7.13 -4.85
CA GLU A 110 3.62 -7.54 -6.18
C GLU A 110 2.97 -8.93 -6.12
N THR A 111 3.59 -9.88 -5.44
CA THR A 111 3.06 -11.24 -5.22
C THR A 111 1.70 -11.20 -4.53
N LEU A 112 1.59 -10.43 -3.44
CA LEU A 112 0.35 -10.28 -2.69
C LEU A 112 -0.81 -9.78 -3.59
N SER A 113 -0.52 -8.88 -4.53
CA SER A 113 -1.52 -8.37 -5.47
C SER A 113 -1.87 -9.36 -6.59
N HIS A 114 -0.90 -10.12 -7.10
CA HIS A 114 -1.13 -11.11 -8.15
C HIS A 114 -1.93 -12.32 -7.67
N ASP A 115 -1.65 -12.81 -6.46
CA ASP A 115 -2.38 -13.93 -5.85
C ASP A 115 -3.88 -13.66 -5.70
N ALA A 116 -4.26 -12.39 -5.67
CA ALA A 116 -5.65 -11.97 -5.58
C ALA A 116 -6.34 -11.80 -6.93
N ILE A 117 -5.65 -11.21 -7.90
CA ILE A 117 -6.16 -11.11 -9.27
C ILE A 117 -6.34 -12.52 -9.87
N GLY A 118 -5.44 -13.46 -9.55
CA GLY A 118 -5.55 -14.87 -9.93
C GLY A 118 -6.79 -15.56 -9.33
N ARG A 119 -7.10 -15.29 -8.06
CA ARG A 119 -8.30 -15.83 -7.39
C ARG A 119 -9.61 -15.34 -8.02
N ASN A 120 -9.69 -14.06 -8.39
CA ASN A 120 -10.87 -13.50 -9.06
C ASN A 120 -11.07 -14.00 -10.49
N ARG A 121 -10.01 -14.49 -11.17
CA ARG A 121 -10.09 -15.09 -12.50
C ARG A 121 -10.47 -16.59 -12.49
N GLY A 122 -10.39 -17.24 -11.33
CA GLY A 122 -10.76 -18.65 -11.14
C GLY A 122 -12.18 -18.87 -10.63
N VAL A 123 -12.95 -17.81 -10.40
CA VAL A 123 -14.39 -17.88 -10.09
C VAL A 123 -15.17 -17.68 -11.39
N THR A 124 -15.23 -18.75 -12.18
CA THR A 124 -16.17 -18.91 -13.31
C THR A 124 -16.89 -20.23 -13.17
#